data_AF-Q6MNS8-F1
#
_entry.id   AF-Q6MNS8-F1
#
_cell.length_a   1.000
_cell.length_b   1.000
_cell.length_c   1.000
_cell.angle_alpha   90.00
_cell.angle_beta   90.00
_cell.angle_gamma   90.00
#
_symmetry.space_group_name_H-M   'P 1'
#
loop_
_entity.id
_entity.type
_entity.pdbx_description
1 polymer ?
#
loop_
_entity_poly.entity_id
_entity_poly.type
_entity_poly.pdbx_seq_one_letter_code
_entity_poly.pdbx_strand_id
1 'polypeptide(L)'
;MTVTKLIFAFTLLMAPFASAQVLSEAGLFNRCYSHLTGKPVPLGHATMAQIRAGKIKALDACNSLLDKAELDASGPLVNRSDKEARAVLNTFYNFHRTWFTANTVEQIQEYNEEMSRGTMDIYDSTEPGLALTRAMFARNAQYRDVLTLGQGVRAQREEDMAVRNRIGFNVTFPGRRISGNNAGLDLNLFNFRALSGGFNGNSDTTQAMFVTLPKIEVGELVGVRIATDNATIPNLSLQPLGADKRGSDQPGLNFSFNLFQTQGGGVLGTPIYLMLNYGHGRGLEANGTTKVPRRWSQTNMESFLCAELPALRENDIRQYVVGNSSAPFRNSSSCVMCHATLDPMAYTARNVVVGNSDYAALSAGSRTHSKTALHLATYRPDFPSVAGWPSEPVANFHRQVPSGRLFFRSMTGALIDRPVTGIAQLGAAMAETKDYYYCAAKRYFEYFTGITVALYDRSNPANEELNKKLSTESYEDRKFVEALGEELQRNQSVRHMVKQIMSSKYYRDVNYREK
;
A
#
# COMPACT_ATOMS: atom_id res chain seq x y z
N MET A 1 -58.30 13.11 -53.32
CA MET A 1 -57.28 13.08 -52.25
C MET A 1 -56.60 11.73 -52.30
N THR A 2 -55.46 11.65 -52.97
CA THR A 2 -54.69 10.43 -53.22
C THR A 2 -53.53 10.37 -52.22
N VAL A 3 -53.53 9.34 -51.37
CA VAL A 3 -52.50 9.11 -50.34
C VAL A 3 -51.42 8.22 -50.92
N THR A 4 -50.25 8.79 -51.19
CA THR A 4 -49.07 8.07 -51.69
C THR A 4 -48.34 7.42 -50.51
N LYS A 5 -48.36 6.09 -50.43
CA LYS A 5 -47.56 5.30 -49.47
C LYS A 5 -46.10 5.26 -49.94
N LEU A 6 -45.23 5.98 -49.25
CA LEU A 6 -43.77 5.89 -49.45
C LEU A 6 -43.24 4.69 -48.65
N ILE A 7 -42.88 3.62 -49.34
CA ILE A 7 -42.22 2.44 -48.75
C ILE A 7 -40.73 2.74 -48.66
N PHE A 8 -40.24 3.05 -47.46
CA PHE A 8 -38.80 3.17 -47.19
C PHE A 8 -38.23 1.75 -47.05
N ALA A 9 -37.54 1.28 -48.10
CA ALA A 9 -36.75 0.04 -48.05
C ALA A 9 -35.51 0.29 -47.17
N PHE A 10 -35.60 -0.13 -45.90
CA PHE A 10 -34.48 -0.07 -44.95
C PHE A 10 -33.45 -1.12 -45.35
N THR A 11 -32.42 -0.72 -46.11
CA THR A 11 -31.28 -1.58 -46.44
C THR A 11 -30.48 -1.80 -45.15
N LEU A 12 -30.64 -2.98 -44.54
CA LEU A 12 -29.85 -3.40 -43.40
C LEU A 12 -28.40 -3.56 -43.86
N LEU A 13 -27.59 -2.50 -43.74
CA LEU A 13 -26.15 -2.55 -43.94
C LEU A 13 -25.59 -3.44 -42.84
N MET A 14 -25.34 -4.72 -43.16
CA MET A 14 -24.56 -5.60 -42.30
C MET A 14 -23.15 -5.04 -42.22
N ALA A 15 -22.87 -4.27 -41.18
CA ALA A 15 -21.51 -3.89 -40.86
C ALA A 15 -20.71 -5.18 -40.66
N PRO A 16 -19.59 -5.38 -41.39
CA PRO A 16 -18.77 -6.56 -41.20
C PRO A 16 -18.28 -6.57 -39.74
N PHE A 17 -18.65 -7.61 -38.99
CA PHE A 17 -18.10 -7.85 -37.66
C PHE A 17 -16.58 -8.00 -37.81
N ALA A 18 -15.83 -6.95 -37.51
CA ALA A 18 -14.37 -7.02 -37.48
C ALA A 18 -13.98 -8.08 -36.44
N SER A 19 -13.46 -9.22 -36.90
CA SER A 19 -12.89 -10.22 -36.00
C SER A 19 -11.67 -9.60 -35.30
N ALA A 20 -11.42 -10.01 -34.05
CA ALA A 20 -10.30 -9.44 -33.31
C ALA A 20 -9.01 -9.90 -34.01
N GLN A 21 -8.22 -8.96 -34.51
CA GLN A 21 -6.98 -9.29 -35.19
C GLN A 21 -5.91 -9.65 -34.16
N VAL A 22 -5.39 -10.87 -34.25
CA VAL A 22 -4.25 -11.33 -33.44
C VAL A 22 -3.02 -10.50 -33.82
N LEU A 23 -2.30 -9.98 -32.83
CA LEU A 23 -1.05 -9.26 -33.04
C LEU A 23 -0.02 -10.15 -33.75
N SER A 24 0.74 -9.56 -34.67
CA SER A 24 1.97 -10.19 -35.17
C SER A 24 2.97 -10.38 -34.02
N GLU A 25 3.92 -11.30 -34.15
CA GLU A 25 4.95 -11.52 -33.11
C GLU A 25 5.70 -10.21 -32.78
N ALA A 26 6.06 -9.41 -33.79
CA ALA A 26 6.69 -8.11 -33.57
C ALA A 26 5.76 -7.12 -32.84
N GLY A 27 4.46 -7.10 -33.18
CA GLY A 27 3.46 -6.27 -32.51
C GLY A 27 3.27 -6.66 -31.04
N LEU A 28 3.20 -7.96 -30.77
CA LEU A 28 3.08 -8.51 -29.41
C LEU A 28 4.32 -8.17 -28.56
N PHE A 29 5.52 -8.29 -29.11
CA PHE A 29 6.74 -7.92 -28.40
C PHE A 29 6.83 -6.41 -28.15
N ASN A 30 6.44 -5.57 -29.11
CA ASN A 30 6.35 -4.12 -28.88
C ASN A 30 5.42 -3.78 -27.71
N ARG A 31 4.25 -4.43 -27.64
CA ARG A 31 3.26 -4.24 -26.55
C ARG A 31 3.86 -4.65 -25.21
N CYS A 32 4.40 -5.85 -25.10
CA CYS A 32 4.96 -6.34 -23.83
C CYS A 32 6.20 -5.57 -23.41
N TYR A 33 7.09 -5.21 -24.33
CA TYR A 33 8.25 -4.40 -24.01
C TYR A 33 7.82 -3.04 -23.43
N SER A 34 6.80 -2.41 -24.02
CA SER A 34 6.27 -1.13 -23.53
C SER A 34 5.61 -1.24 -22.17
N HIS A 35 4.81 -2.28 -21.92
CA HIS A 35 4.20 -2.50 -20.60
C HIS A 35 5.23 -2.90 -19.54
N LEU A 36 6.24 -3.71 -19.89
CA LEU A 36 7.24 -4.17 -18.94
C LEU A 36 8.25 -3.06 -18.62
N THR A 37 8.68 -2.24 -19.58
CA THR A 37 9.76 -1.25 -19.39
C THR A 37 9.29 0.19 -19.27
N GLY A 38 8.02 0.48 -19.58
CA GLY A 38 7.49 1.84 -19.70
C GLY A 38 8.05 2.63 -20.89
N LYS A 39 8.72 1.96 -21.84
CA LYS A 39 9.44 2.59 -22.96
C LYS A 39 9.18 1.85 -24.28
N PRO A 40 9.26 2.52 -25.44
CA PRO A 40 9.20 1.83 -26.74
C PRO A 40 10.45 0.97 -26.96
N VAL A 41 10.33 -0.06 -27.80
CA VAL A 41 11.47 -0.89 -28.22
C VAL A 41 12.50 -0.02 -28.96
N PRO A 42 13.77 0.02 -28.53
CA PRO A 42 14.84 0.74 -29.22
C PRO A 42 14.99 0.35 -30.70
N LEU A 43 15.39 1.32 -31.53
CA LEU A 43 15.78 1.04 -32.92
C LEU A 43 16.98 0.07 -32.93
N GLY A 44 16.91 -0.97 -33.76
CA GLY A 44 17.97 -1.97 -33.86
C GLY A 44 18.05 -2.95 -32.68
N HIS A 45 17.03 -3.02 -31.82
CA HIS A 45 17.01 -3.96 -30.70
C HIS A 45 17.21 -5.42 -31.16
N ALA A 46 18.25 -6.09 -30.64
CA ALA A 46 18.68 -7.41 -31.10
C ALA A 46 17.57 -8.47 -31.02
N THR A 47 16.83 -8.54 -29.90
CA THR A 47 15.70 -9.48 -29.72
C THR A 47 14.57 -9.23 -30.73
N MET A 48 14.25 -7.96 -31.06
CA MET A 48 13.25 -7.64 -32.07
C MET A 48 13.70 -8.12 -33.47
N ALA A 49 14.99 -7.99 -33.80
CA ALA A 49 15.52 -8.53 -35.04
C ALA A 49 15.39 -10.06 -35.11
N GLN A 50 15.64 -10.76 -34.01
CA GLN A 50 15.44 -12.22 -33.92
C GLN A 50 13.97 -12.62 -34.07
N ILE A 51 13.03 -11.87 -33.48
CA ILE A 51 11.58 -12.09 -33.62
C ILE A 51 11.13 -11.91 -35.07
N ARG A 52 11.56 -10.82 -35.72
CA ARG A 52 11.24 -10.56 -37.13
C ARG A 52 11.81 -11.64 -38.07
N ALA A 53 12.95 -12.21 -37.73
CA ALA A 53 13.54 -13.34 -38.43
C ALA A 53 12.90 -14.70 -38.08
N GLY A 54 11.89 -14.74 -37.20
CA GLY A 54 11.22 -15.98 -36.79
C GLY A 54 12.06 -16.91 -35.91
N LYS A 55 13.19 -16.44 -35.37
CA LYS A 55 14.12 -17.26 -34.58
C LYS A 55 13.66 -17.47 -33.13
N ILE A 56 12.93 -16.51 -32.58
CA ILE A 56 12.35 -16.57 -31.23
C ILE A 56 10.91 -16.08 -31.29
N LYS A 57 10.05 -16.60 -30.42
CA LYS A 57 8.68 -16.11 -30.27
C LYS A 57 8.64 -14.88 -29.36
N ALA A 58 7.67 -14.01 -29.61
CA ALA A 58 7.48 -12.80 -28.84
C ALA A 58 7.24 -13.09 -27.36
N LEU A 59 6.40 -14.08 -27.02
CA LEU A 59 6.12 -14.44 -25.63
C LEU A 59 7.37 -14.92 -24.88
N ASP A 60 8.24 -15.70 -25.52
CA ASP A 60 9.50 -16.15 -24.91
C ASP A 60 10.43 -14.96 -24.64
N ALA A 61 10.47 -14.00 -25.57
CA ALA A 61 11.21 -12.75 -25.40
C ALA A 61 10.62 -11.87 -24.27
N CYS A 62 9.30 -11.74 -24.18
CA CYS A 62 8.61 -11.02 -23.10
C CYS A 62 8.90 -11.65 -21.74
N ASN A 63 8.84 -12.98 -21.65
CA ASN A 63 9.13 -13.72 -20.44
C ASN A 63 10.58 -13.53 -20.00
N SER A 64 11.52 -13.62 -20.95
CA SER A 64 12.94 -13.37 -20.70
C SER A 64 13.19 -11.94 -20.21
N LEU A 65 12.53 -10.95 -20.81
CA LEU A 65 12.61 -9.55 -20.39
C LEU A 65 12.06 -9.34 -18.97
N LEU A 66 10.94 -9.97 -18.63
CA LEU A 66 10.38 -9.93 -17.28
C LEU A 66 11.33 -10.59 -16.26
N ASP A 67 11.94 -11.71 -16.62
CA ASP A 67 12.87 -12.45 -15.75
C ASP A 67 14.20 -11.70 -15.52
N LYS A 68 14.58 -10.76 -16.39
CA LYS A 68 15.76 -9.91 -16.17
C LYS A 68 15.71 -9.12 -14.86
N ALA A 69 14.50 -8.77 -14.39
CA ALA A 69 14.28 -7.95 -13.19
C ALA A 69 14.32 -8.74 -11.87
N GLU A 70 14.79 -9.99 -11.89
CA GLU A 70 14.93 -10.82 -10.71
C GLU A 70 15.84 -10.20 -9.65
N LEU A 71 15.39 -10.26 -8.39
CA LEU A 71 16.18 -9.90 -7.23
C LEU A 71 16.83 -11.15 -6.63
N ASP A 72 18.08 -11.03 -6.22
CA ASP A 72 18.78 -12.08 -5.50
C ASP A 72 18.21 -12.27 -4.07
N ALA A 73 18.76 -13.23 -3.32
CA ALA A 73 18.28 -13.54 -1.97
C ALA A 73 18.49 -12.39 -0.96
N SER A 74 19.46 -11.50 -1.20
CA SER A 74 19.78 -10.34 -0.37
C SER A 74 18.98 -9.09 -0.77
N GLY A 75 18.31 -9.10 -1.93
CA GLY A 75 17.43 -8.02 -2.39
C GLY A 75 17.88 -7.21 -3.62
N PRO A 76 19.17 -7.09 -3.95
CA PRO A 76 19.62 -6.44 -5.18
C PRO A 76 19.14 -7.13 -6.45
N LEU A 77 19.02 -6.34 -7.52
CA LEU A 77 18.80 -6.82 -8.88
C LEU A 77 19.99 -7.67 -9.35
N VAL A 78 19.75 -8.90 -9.81
CA VAL A 78 20.81 -9.80 -10.31
C VAL A 78 21.55 -9.15 -11.49
N ASN A 79 20.82 -8.54 -12.41
CA ASN A 79 21.36 -7.84 -13.58
C ASN A 79 21.43 -6.33 -13.37
N ARG A 80 22.02 -5.88 -12.25
CA ARG A 80 22.03 -4.47 -11.81
C ARG A 80 22.49 -3.45 -12.86
N SER A 81 23.40 -3.83 -13.75
CA SER A 81 23.91 -2.96 -14.83
C SER A 81 23.06 -2.97 -16.11
N ASP A 82 22.11 -3.90 -16.25
CA ASP A 82 21.22 -3.97 -17.41
C ASP A 82 20.12 -2.90 -17.30
N LYS A 83 20.10 -1.97 -18.25
CA LYS A 83 19.13 -0.87 -18.31
C LYS A 83 17.68 -1.35 -18.46
N GLU A 84 17.47 -2.47 -19.13
CA GLU A 84 16.13 -3.07 -19.29
C GLU A 84 15.68 -3.72 -17.99
N ALA A 85 16.57 -4.42 -17.29
CA ALA A 85 16.27 -5.02 -15.99
C ALA A 85 15.82 -3.95 -14.98
N ARG A 86 16.55 -2.83 -14.91
CA ARG A 86 16.19 -1.67 -14.07
C ARG A 86 14.86 -1.05 -14.50
N ALA A 87 14.65 -0.88 -15.81
CA ALA A 87 13.40 -0.32 -16.33
C ALA A 87 12.20 -1.20 -15.97
N VAL A 88 12.34 -2.52 -16.06
CA VAL A 88 11.28 -3.47 -15.66
C VAL A 88 10.99 -3.37 -14.16
N LEU A 89 12.01 -3.43 -13.31
CA LEU A 89 11.85 -3.29 -11.86
C LEU A 89 11.13 -1.97 -11.50
N ASN A 90 11.56 -0.85 -12.07
CA ASN A 90 11.00 0.47 -11.77
C ASN A 90 9.57 0.62 -12.31
N THR A 91 9.23 0.02 -13.45
CA THR A 91 7.88 0.08 -14.02
C THR A 91 6.88 -0.61 -13.11
N PHE A 92 7.19 -1.82 -12.64
CA PHE A 92 6.32 -2.52 -11.69
C PHE A 92 6.31 -1.88 -10.31
N TYR A 93 7.43 -1.35 -9.83
CA TYR A 93 7.43 -0.57 -8.59
C TYR A 93 6.50 0.64 -8.67
N ASN A 94 6.53 1.39 -9.77
CA ASN A 94 5.63 2.52 -9.97
C ASN A 94 4.16 2.07 -10.08
N PHE A 95 3.89 0.96 -10.77
CA PHE A 95 2.57 0.34 -10.79
C PHE A 95 2.10 -0.06 -9.39
N HIS A 96 2.92 -0.73 -8.59
CA HIS A 96 2.56 -1.13 -7.22
C HIS A 96 2.29 0.05 -6.29
N ARG A 97 2.98 1.18 -6.49
CA ARG A 97 2.71 2.40 -5.72
C ARG A 97 1.31 2.96 -5.97
N THR A 98 0.73 2.73 -7.15
CA THR A 98 -0.64 3.17 -7.44
C THR A 98 -1.69 2.35 -6.68
N TRP A 99 -1.28 1.25 -6.04
CA TRP A 99 -2.24 0.42 -5.31
C TRP A 99 -2.76 1.07 -4.03
N PHE A 100 -2.01 2.04 -3.52
CA PHE A 100 -2.25 2.71 -2.25
C PHE A 100 -2.60 4.16 -2.50
N THR A 101 -3.73 4.61 -1.94
CA THR A 101 -4.21 5.99 -2.06
C THR A 101 -3.32 6.97 -1.30
N ALA A 102 -2.82 6.55 -0.13
CA ALA A 102 -1.81 7.27 0.63
C ALA A 102 -0.41 6.68 0.36
N ASN A 103 0.43 7.42 -0.36
CA ASN A 103 1.77 7.00 -0.77
C ASN A 103 2.83 8.12 -0.70
N THR A 104 2.48 9.29 -0.13
CA THR A 104 3.42 10.38 0.18
C THR A 104 3.27 10.83 1.64
N VAL A 105 4.37 11.27 2.26
CA VAL A 105 4.39 11.63 3.70
C VAL A 105 3.45 12.79 4.03
N GLU A 106 3.16 13.65 3.05
CA GLU A 106 2.25 14.79 3.17
C GLU A 106 0.80 14.37 3.43
N GLN A 107 0.47 13.10 3.17
CA GLN A 107 -0.87 12.55 3.40
C GLN A 107 -1.05 12.00 4.83
N ILE A 108 0.02 12.01 5.65
CA ILE A 108 -0.06 11.70 7.09
C ILE A 108 -0.83 12.83 7.79
N GLN A 109 -1.79 12.44 8.65
CA GLN A 109 -2.58 13.40 9.41
C GLN A 109 -1.68 14.27 10.32
N GLU A 110 -1.91 15.59 10.32
CA GLU A 110 -1.06 16.59 11.00
C GLU A 110 0.38 16.71 10.48
N TYR A 111 0.71 16.12 9.32
CA TYR A 111 2.00 16.40 8.71
C TYR A 111 2.12 17.88 8.35
N ASN A 112 3.28 18.44 8.67
CA ASN A 112 3.67 19.78 8.30
C ASN A 112 5.15 19.74 7.91
N GLU A 113 5.49 20.20 6.71
CA GLU A 113 6.85 20.12 6.18
C GLU A 113 7.87 20.88 7.07
N GLU A 114 7.47 22.01 7.65
CA GLU A 114 8.34 22.80 8.53
C GLU A 114 8.60 22.08 9.85
N MET A 115 7.62 21.34 10.37
CA MET A 115 7.68 20.70 11.67
C MET A 115 8.05 19.20 11.63
N SER A 116 7.99 18.55 10.48
CA SER A 116 8.11 17.08 10.38
C SER A 116 8.98 16.64 9.20
N ARG A 117 9.84 17.53 8.68
CA ARG A 117 10.67 17.30 7.50
C ARG A 117 11.50 16.02 7.55
N GLY A 118 11.97 15.65 8.74
CA GLY A 118 12.81 14.46 8.91
C GLY A 118 12.07 13.14 8.72
N THR A 119 10.74 13.16 8.64
CA THR A 119 9.94 11.94 8.40
C THR A 119 10.31 11.29 7.06
N MET A 120 10.48 12.09 6.00
CA MET A 120 10.86 11.59 4.67
C MET A 120 12.31 11.12 4.58
N ASP A 121 13.15 11.50 5.54
CA ASP A 121 14.55 11.04 5.57
C ASP A 121 14.69 9.63 6.14
N ILE A 122 13.74 9.17 6.96
CA ILE A 122 13.83 7.90 7.70
C ILE A 122 12.75 6.88 7.31
N TYR A 123 11.64 7.33 6.73
CA TYR A 123 10.57 6.48 6.26
C TYR A 123 10.37 6.62 4.75
N ASP A 124 10.34 5.48 4.07
CA ASP A 124 9.98 5.41 2.67
C ASP A 124 8.47 5.26 2.54
N SER A 125 7.76 6.33 2.13
CA SER A 125 6.30 6.30 1.95
C SER A 125 5.84 5.31 0.88
N THR A 126 6.76 4.75 0.10
CA THR A 126 6.50 3.77 -0.94
C THR A 126 6.75 2.33 -0.49
N GLU A 127 7.12 2.10 0.78
CA GLU A 127 7.34 0.77 1.38
C GLU A 127 6.22 -0.25 1.06
N PRO A 128 4.92 0.10 1.07
CA PRO A 128 3.86 -0.78 0.61
C PRO A 128 4.04 -1.30 -0.83
N GLY A 129 4.42 -0.42 -1.76
CA GLY A 129 4.69 -0.77 -3.15
C GLY A 129 5.97 -1.58 -3.32
N LEU A 130 6.98 -1.35 -2.47
CA LEU A 130 8.19 -2.16 -2.43
C LEU A 130 7.89 -3.60 -2.01
N ALA A 131 6.98 -3.83 -1.06
CA ALA A 131 6.62 -5.18 -0.62
C ALA A 131 6.00 -6.01 -1.76
N LEU A 132 5.09 -5.41 -2.53
CA LEU A 132 4.53 -6.03 -3.74
C LEU A 132 5.61 -6.29 -4.80
N THR A 133 6.52 -5.33 -5.00
CA THR A 133 7.63 -5.47 -5.95
C THR A 133 8.56 -6.62 -5.56
N ARG A 134 8.87 -6.76 -4.27
CA ARG A 134 9.65 -7.87 -3.74
C ARG A 134 8.94 -9.20 -3.97
N ALA A 135 7.64 -9.29 -3.67
CA ALA A 135 6.85 -10.51 -3.88
C ALA A 135 6.82 -10.96 -5.35
N MET A 136 6.99 -10.03 -6.29
CA MET A 136 7.06 -10.33 -7.72
C MET A 136 8.45 -10.79 -8.19
N PHE A 137 9.52 -10.18 -7.68
CA PHE A 137 10.86 -10.34 -8.26
C PHE A 137 11.88 -11.07 -7.40
N ALA A 138 11.74 -11.11 -6.07
CA ALA A 138 12.71 -11.76 -5.22
C ALA A 138 12.58 -13.29 -5.27
N ARG A 139 13.74 -13.97 -5.32
CA ARG A 139 13.79 -15.43 -5.22
C ARG A 139 13.09 -15.91 -3.95
N ASN A 140 12.20 -16.88 -4.10
CA ASN A 140 11.44 -17.51 -3.01
C ASN A 140 10.48 -16.58 -2.24
N ALA A 141 10.27 -15.33 -2.68
CA ALA A 141 9.23 -14.50 -2.11
C ALA A 141 7.86 -15.02 -2.53
N GLN A 142 6.92 -15.02 -1.59
CA GLN A 142 5.55 -15.46 -1.82
C GLN A 142 4.61 -14.25 -1.78
N TYR A 143 3.55 -14.25 -2.59
CA TYR A 143 2.58 -13.15 -2.59
C TYR A 143 1.90 -12.93 -1.23
N ARG A 144 1.66 -13.99 -0.45
CA ARG A 144 1.16 -13.87 0.93
C ARG A 144 2.09 -13.08 1.86
N ASP A 145 3.39 -13.05 1.60
CA ASP A 145 4.36 -12.35 2.43
C ASP A 145 4.09 -10.84 2.50
N VAL A 146 3.42 -10.27 1.51
CA VAL A 146 2.98 -8.86 1.54
C VAL A 146 2.12 -8.57 2.78
N LEU A 147 1.35 -9.55 3.28
CA LEU A 147 0.52 -9.44 4.49
C LEU A 147 0.98 -10.32 5.65
N THR A 148 1.98 -11.19 5.47
CA THR A 148 2.43 -12.11 6.54
C THR A 148 3.87 -11.91 6.98
N LEU A 149 4.65 -11.10 6.26
CA LEU A 149 6.04 -10.83 6.63
C LEU A 149 6.11 -10.14 8.00
N GLY A 150 6.97 -10.65 8.88
CA GLY A 150 7.17 -10.09 10.23
C GLY A 150 8.05 -8.83 10.26
N GLN A 151 8.61 -8.43 9.12
CA GLN A 151 9.57 -7.34 8.98
C GLN A 151 9.14 -6.41 7.83
N GLY A 152 9.65 -5.18 7.86
CA GLY A 152 9.44 -4.23 6.77
C GLY A 152 10.33 -4.55 5.57
N VAL A 153 10.25 -3.70 4.55
CA VAL A 153 11.15 -3.76 3.40
C VAL A 153 11.86 -2.43 3.18
N ARG A 154 13.02 -2.48 2.54
CA ARG A 154 13.83 -1.32 2.19
C ARG A 154 14.12 -1.32 0.72
N ALA A 155 13.97 -0.16 0.10
CA ALA A 155 14.50 0.05 -1.23
C ALA A 155 16.01 0.09 -1.18
N GLN A 156 16.62 -0.45 -2.23
CA GLN A 156 18.01 -0.18 -2.57
C GLN A 156 18.00 0.71 -3.80
N ARG A 157 18.67 1.86 -3.72
CA ARG A 157 18.62 2.88 -4.77
C ARG A 157 20.00 3.33 -5.19
N GLU A 158 20.11 3.66 -6.47
CA GLU A 158 21.30 4.28 -7.03
C GLU A 158 20.98 5.67 -7.58
N GLU A 159 21.75 6.65 -7.13
CA GLU A 159 21.73 7.97 -7.75
C GLU A 159 22.30 7.93 -9.17
N ASP A 160 21.67 8.66 -10.09
CA ASP A 160 22.25 8.92 -11.40
C ASP A 160 23.42 9.90 -11.24
N MET A 161 24.64 9.39 -11.42
CA MET A 161 25.87 10.18 -11.34
C MET A 161 25.88 11.37 -12.32
N ALA A 162 25.25 11.25 -13.49
CA ALA A 162 25.16 12.35 -14.44
C ALA A 162 24.23 13.46 -13.93
N VAL A 163 23.11 13.10 -13.28
CA VAL A 163 22.24 14.08 -12.61
C VAL A 163 22.98 14.73 -11.44
N ARG A 164 23.63 13.93 -10.60
CA ARG A 164 24.44 14.42 -9.47
C ARG A 164 25.52 15.40 -9.92
N ASN A 165 26.24 15.10 -11.00
CA ASN A 165 27.32 15.94 -11.53
C ASN A 165 26.81 17.22 -12.24
N ARG A 166 25.60 17.20 -12.80
CA ARG A 166 24.99 18.38 -13.46
C ARG A 166 24.48 19.41 -12.47
N ILE A 167 24.12 18.96 -11.27
CA ILE A 167 23.81 19.88 -10.18
C ILE A 167 25.18 20.34 -9.66
N GLY A 168 25.64 21.52 -10.09
CA GLY A 168 27.00 22.05 -9.86
C GLY A 168 27.40 22.36 -8.40
N PHE A 169 26.69 21.77 -7.45
CA PHE A 169 26.95 21.78 -6.01
C PHE A 169 26.78 20.32 -5.55
N ASN A 170 27.64 19.79 -4.67
CA ASN A 170 27.50 18.43 -4.14
C ASN A 170 26.16 18.30 -3.38
N VAL A 171 25.11 17.79 -4.02
CA VAL A 171 23.79 17.65 -3.37
C VAL A 171 23.47 16.19 -3.12
N THR A 172 23.49 15.83 -1.84
CA THR A 172 22.95 14.58 -1.30
C THR A 172 21.52 14.84 -0.78
N PHE A 173 20.49 14.40 -1.51
CA PHE A 173 19.05 14.58 -1.22
C PHE A 173 18.47 13.40 -0.40
N PRO A 174 17.28 13.47 0.26
CA PRO A 174 16.06 14.24 -0.05
C PRO A 174 15.63 15.17 1.11
N GLY A 175 16.17 16.39 1.11
CA GLY A 175 15.73 17.43 2.05
C GLY A 175 16.51 18.71 1.89
N ARG A 176 16.73 19.22 0.66
CA ARG A 176 17.63 20.38 0.51
C ARG A 176 17.45 21.30 -0.68
N ARG A 177 16.21 21.56 -1.11
CA ARG A 177 15.94 22.71 -2.00
C ARG A 177 16.29 24.07 -1.36
N ILE A 178 16.66 24.12 -0.07
CA ILE A 178 16.72 25.36 0.74
C ILE A 178 18.11 25.67 1.34
N SER A 179 19.07 24.73 1.51
CA SER A 179 20.12 24.91 2.54
C SER A 179 21.60 24.67 2.17
N GLY A 180 22.01 24.67 0.89
CA GLY A 180 23.42 24.76 0.44
C GLY A 180 24.40 23.67 0.92
N ASN A 181 25.71 23.79 0.65
CA ASN A 181 26.78 22.86 1.09
C ASN A 181 27.12 23.04 2.58
N ASN A 182 26.32 22.49 3.49
CA ASN A 182 26.65 22.49 4.93
C ASN A 182 26.68 21.04 5.41
N ALA A 183 27.87 20.49 5.67
CA ALA A 183 28.07 19.08 6.05
C ALA A 183 27.33 18.71 7.36
N GLY A 184 27.09 19.68 8.25
CA GLY A 184 26.29 19.48 9.47
C GLY A 184 24.80 19.20 9.22
N LEU A 185 24.27 19.57 8.06
CA LEU A 185 22.90 19.23 7.62
C LEU A 185 22.84 17.88 6.88
N ASP A 186 23.99 17.27 6.57
CA ASP A 186 24.02 15.91 6.03
C ASP A 186 23.85 14.86 7.13
N LEU A 187 24.09 15.21 8.38
CA LEU A 187 23.75 14.35 9.52
C LEU A 187 22.24 14.30 9.71
N ASN A 188 21.69 13.10 9.74
CA ASN A 188 20.28 12.87 10.00
C ASN A 188 20.05 12.82 11.53
N LEU A 189 20.36 13.94 12.17
CA LEU A 189 20.32 14.12 13.62
C LEU A 189 18.93 14.56 14.06
N PHE A 190 18.34 13.85 15.02
CA PHE A 190 17.01 14.14 15.55
C PHE A 190 17.10 14.48 17.03
N ASN A 191 16.30 15.45 17.47
CA ASN A 191 16.16 15.79 18.87
C ASN A 191 14.97 15.05 19.48
N PHE A 192 15.11 14.57 20.71
CA PHE A 192 14.06 13.90 21.46
C PHE A 192 13.90 14.52 22.85
N ARG A 193 12.67 14.45 23.35
CA ARG A 193 12.26 14.96 24.66
C ARG A 193 13.11 14.30 25.74
N ALA A 194 13.71 15.10 26.61
CA ALA A 194 14.40 14.62 27.80
C ALA A 194 13.46 13.77 28.67
N LEU A 195 14.01 12.73 29.31
CA LEU A 195 13.25 11.84 30.20
C LEU A 195 12.81 12.54 31.51
N SER A 196 13.48 13.64 31.88
CA SER A 196 13.20 14.44 33.07
C SER A 196 13.43 15.93 32.80
N GLY A 197 13.19 16.80 33.80
CA GLY A 197 13.37 18.25 33.68
C GLY A 197 12.11 19.00 33.23
N GLY A 198 12.02 20.30 33.50
CA GLY A 198 10.88 21.14 33.10
C GLY A 198 10.97 21.59 31.65
N PHE A 199 9.81 21.71 30.98
CA PHE A 199 9.73 22.34 29.66
C PHE A 199 9.46 23.84 29.83
N ASN A 200 10.44 24.69 29.52
CA ASN A 200 10.19 26.11 29.29
C ASN A 200 9.82 26.28 27.81
N GLY A 201 8.66 26.89 27.51
CA GLY A 201 8.08 26.93 26.16
C GLY A 201 8.97 27.46 25.02
N ASN A 202 10.15 28.01 25.33
CA ASN A 202 11.15 28.49 24.40
C ASN A 202 12.56 27.96 24.75
N SER A 203 12.96 26.91 24.04
CA SER A 203 14.32 26.73 23.51
C SER A 203 15.53 26.67 24.46
N ASP A 204 15.42 26.20 25.71
CA ASP A 204 16.64 25.92 26.49
C ASP A 204 16.58 24.57 27.22
N THR A 205 16.58 23.49 26.42
CA THR A 205 16.72 22.13 26.95
C THR A 205 18.20 21.76 27.02
N THR A 206 18.87 22.13 28.12
CA THR A 206 20.19 21.60 28.51
C THR A 206 20.23 20.06 28.65
N GLN A 207 19.10 19.38 28.46
CA GLN A 207 18.92 17.93 28.57
C GLN A 207 18.36 17.26 27.30
N ALA A 208 18.38 17.95 26.14
CA ALA A 208 17.97 17.36 24.86
C ALA A 208 18.73 16.05 24.55
N MET A 209 18.01 15.04 24.05
CA MET A 209 18.60 13.79 23.61
C MET A 209 18.70 13.76 22.09
N PHE A 210 19.92 13.68 21.56
CA PHE A 210 20.13 13.60 20.11
C PHE A 210 20.42 12.17 19.65
N VAL A 211 19.80 11.76 18.56
CA VAL A 211 20.06 10.46 17.91
C VAL A 211 20.27 10.68 16.41
N THR A 212 21.31 10.05 15.85
CA THR A 212 21.47 9.97 14.40
C THR A 212 20.74 8.74 13.88
N LEU A 213 19.77 8.96 12.99
CA LEU A 213 18.98 7.88 12.37
C LEU A 213 19.49 7.59 10.95
N PRO A 214 19.44 6.35 10.46
CA PRO A 214 19.87 6.06 9.10
C PRO A 214 18.94 6.75 8.09
N LYS A 215 19.52 7.25 7.00
CA LYS A 215 18.76 7.83 5.89
C LYS A 215 18.23 6.73 4.97
N ILE A 216 17.07 6.96 4.37
CA ILE A 216 16.61 6.15 3.25
C ILE A 216 17.52 6.38 2.03
N GLU A 217 17.69 5.34 1.22
CA GLU A 217 18.41 5.45 -0.05
C GLU A 217 17.56 6.23 -1.07
N VAL A 218 18.20 7.03 -1.93
CA VAL A 218 17.56 7.85 -2.97
C VAL A 218 18.09 7.48 -4.36
N GLY A 219 17.29 7.77 -5.40
CA GLY A 219 17.64 7.48 -6.79
C GLY A 219 16.75 6.42 -7.44
N GLU A 220 17.26 5.78 -8.49
CA GLU A 220 16.56 4.72 -9.21
C GLU A 220 16.55 3.43 -8.38
N LEU A 221 15.42 2.71 -8.35
CA LEU A 221 15.31 1.45 -7.63
C LEU A 221 16.19 0.39 -8.32
N VAL A 222 17.08 -0.24 -7.56
CA VAL A 222 17.98 -1.32 -8.01
C VAL A 222 17.89 -2.57 -7.14
N GLY A 223 16.98 -2.60 -6.18
CA GLY A 223 16.76 -3.76 -5.31
C GLY A 223 15.73 -3.49 -4.23
N VAL A 224 15.21 -4.56 -3.63
CA VAL A 224 14.32 -4.49 -2.47
C VAL A 224 14.75 -5.56 -1.48
N ARG A 225 15.21 -5.13 -0.30
CA ARG A 225 15.67 -6.01 0.77
C ARG A 225 14.70 -6.03 1.94
N ILE A 226 14.76 -7.09 2.75
CA ILE A 226 14.07 -7.12 4.04
C ILE A 226 14.76 -6.12 4.97
N ALA A 227 13.96 -5.36 5.73
CA ALA A 227 14.49 -4.42 6.70
C ALA A 227 15.14 -5.18 7.88
N THR A 228 16.44 -4.99 8.05
CA THR A 228 17.22 -5.49 9.18
C THR A 228 17.76 -4.36 10.06
N ASP A 229 17.39 -3.12 9.73
CA ASP A 229 17.84 -1.92 10.44
C ASP A 229 17.30 -1.90 11.88
N ASN A 230 18.10 -1.38 12.80
CA ASN A 230 17.71 -1.13 14.17
C ASN A 230 18.16 0.26 14.58
N ALA A 231 17.22 1.08 15.03
CA ALA A 231 17.50 2.40 15.58
C ALA A 231 16.53 2.67 16.74
N THR A 232 17.05 2.72 17.96
CA THR A 232 16.23 2.96 19.15
C THR A 232 15.97 4.46 19.32
N ILE A 233 14.71 4.83 19.35
CA ILE A 233 14.26 6.16 19.78
C ILE A 233 14.17 6.16 21.31
N PRO A 234 14.71 7.18 22.00
CA PRO A 234 14.72 7.20 23.47
C PRO A 234 13.43 7.71 24.09
N ASN A 235 12.68 8.56 23.39
CA ASN A 235 11.42 9.15 23.84
C ASN A 235 10.66 9.77 22.65
N LEU A 236 9.43 10.21 22.85
CA LEU A 236 8.67 11.00 21.87
C LEU A 236 7.78 12.05 22.55
N SER A 237 7.31 13.02 21.78
CA SER A 237 6.22 13.92 22.16
C SER A 237 4.91 13.43 21.55
N LEU A 238 3.81 13.55 22.30
CA LEU A 238 2.47 13.17 21.87
C LEU A 238 1.56 14.36 21.60
N GLN A 239 2.07 15.58 21.65
CA GLN A 239 1.29 16.78 21.40
C GLN A 239 1.99 17.66 20.34
N PRO A 240 1.22 18.55 19.70
CA PRO A 240 1.79 19.65 18.93
C PRO A 240 2.77 20.49 19.74
N LEU A 241 3.56 21.29 19.02
CA LEU A 241 4.60 22.13 19.61
C LEU A 241 4.06 22.99 20.77
N GLY A 242 4.84 23.06 21.86
CA GLY A 242 4.56 23.93 23.01
C GLY A 242 3.85 23.29 24.19
N ALA A 243 3.39 22.04 24.08
CA ALA A 243 2.76 21.33 25.19
C ALA A 243 3.62 20.16 25.72
N ASP A 244 3.62 19.96 27.04
CA ASP A 244 4.46 18.96 27.71
C ASP A 244 3.70 17.64 27.92
N LYS A 245 3.45 16.90 26.83
CA LYS A 245 2.97 15.51 26.89
C LYS A 245 4.06 14.57 26.35
N ARG A 246 5.00 14.19 27.22
CA ARG A 246 6.08 13.25 26.89
C ARG A 246 5.55 11.83 26.87
N GLY A 247 6.16 11.02 26.02
CA GLY A 247 5.91 9.58 25.99
C GLY A 247 6.28 8.90 27.30
N SER A 248 7.41 9.30 27.91
CA SER A 248 7.87 8.82 29.22
C SER A 248 6.83 8.99 30.35
N ASP A 249 5.96 9.98 30.23
CA ASP A 249 4.96 10.32 31.25
C ASP A 249 3.63 9.61 30.99
N GLN A 250 3.50 8.90 29.87
CA GLN A 250 2.27 8.18 29.53
C GLN A 250 2.27 6.76 30.09
N PRO A 251 1.31 6.42 30.97
CA PRO A 251 1.19 5.07 31.50
C PRO A 251 1.05 4.03 30.39
N GLY A 252 1.93 3.02 30.43
CA GLY A 252 1.88 1.89 29.50
C GLY A 252 2.48 2.16 28.11
N LEU A 253 2.87 3.40 27.76
CA LEU A 253 3.48 3.66 26.45
C LEU A 253 4.89 3.06 26.38
N ASN A 254 5.20 2.36 25.28
CA ASN A 254 6.56 2.03 24.89
C ASN A 254 7.21 3.26 24.25
N PHE A 255 7.67 4.20 25.08
CA PHE A 255 8.25 5.46 24.62
C PHE A 255 9.67 5.31 24.07
N SER A 256 10.37 4.23 24.46
CA SER A 256 11.66 3.84 23.90
C SER A 256 11.48 2.57 23.06
N PHE A 257 11.70 2.66 21.75
CA PHE A 257 11.39 1.57 20.81
C PHE A 257 12.30 1.62 19.59
N ASN A 258 12.42 0.48 18.88
CA ASN A 258 13.08 0.45 17.58
C ASN A 258 12.17 1.07 16.52
N LEU A 259 12.63 2.16 15.90
CA LEU A 259 11.98 2.92 14.84
C LEU A 259 11.46 2.05 13.69
N PHE A 260 12.17 0.97 13.39
CA PHE A 260 11.91 0.08 12.26
C PHE A 260 11.18 -1.19 12.63
N GLN A 261 10.81 -1.35 13.90
CA GLN A 261 10.01 -2.48 14.34
C GLN A 261 8.60 -2.39 13.74
N THR A 262 8.21 -3.44 13.02
CA THR A 262 6.84 -3.58 12.53
C THR A 262 5.93 -4.15 13.61
N GLN A 263 4.62 -4.00 13.40
CA GLN A 263 3.59 -4.64 14.22
C GLN A 263 3.16 -6.01 13.66
N GLY A 264 4.00 -6.60 12.78
CA GLY A 264 3.67 -7.79 11.99
C GLY A 264 2.64 -7.52 10.90
N GLY A 265 2.16 -8.58 10.23
CA GLY A 265 1.10 -8.46 9.22
C GLY A 265 1.59 -7.85 7.91
N GLY A 266 2.88 -8.00 7.59
CA GLY A 266 3.50 -7.43 6.40
C GLY A 266 3.32 -5.92 6.33
N VAL A 267 2.83 -5.43 5.19
CA VAL A 267 2.59 -4.01 4.95
C VAL A 267 1.67 -3.39 6.01
N LEU A 268 0.66 -4.12 6.50
CA LEU A 268 -0.37 -3.61 7.40
C LEU A 268 0.20 -3.02 8.69
N GLY A 269 1.28 -3.60 9.19
CA GLY A 269 1.93 -3.20 10.44
C GLY A 269 3.24 -2.46 10.26
N THR A 270 3.61 -2.07 9.03
CA THR A 270 4.79 -1.20 8.83
C THR A 270 4.50 0.18 9.42
N PRO A 271 5.48 0.83 10.10
CA PRO A 271 5.25 2.13 10.74
C PRO A 271 4.72 3.19 9.77
N ILE A 272 5.29 3.25 8.56
CA ILE A 272 4.90 4.24 7.57
C ILE A 272 3.50 4.01 7.01
N TYR A 273 3.10 2.76 6.76
CA TYR A 273 1.75 2.45 6.29
C TYR A 273 0.69 2.78 7.35
N LEU A 274 0.98 2.49 8.62
CA LEU A 274 0.12 2.87 9.74
C LEU A 274 -0.01 4.39 9.82
N MET A 275 1.08 5.15 9.81
CA MET A 275 1.01 6.63 9.88
C MET A 275 0.25 7.25 8.70
N LEU A 276 0.47 6.76 7.48
CA LEU A 276 -0.22 7.24 6.28
C LEU A 276 -1.75 7.05 6.34
N ASN A 277 -2.20 6.01 7.05
CA ASN A 277 -3.60 5.61 7.07
C ASN A 277 -4.24 5.68 8.46
N TYR A 278 -3.54 6.15 9.50
CA TYR A 278 -4.04 6.14 10.88
C TYR A 278 -5.34 6.95 11.05
N GLY A 279 -5.43 8.08 10.34
CA GLY A 279 -6.62 8.93 10.31
C GLY A 279 -6.86 9.76 11.57
N HIS A 280 -5.89 9.81 12.49
CA HIS A 280 -5.94 10.63 13.70
C HIS A 280 -4.64 11.40 13.90
N GLY A 281 -4.74 12.50 14.65
CA GLY A 281 -3.61 13.30 15.06
C GLY A 281 -2.73 12.64 16.13
N ARG A 282 -1.69 13.36 16.55
CA ARG A 282 -0.73 12.88 17.54
C ARG A 282 -1.37 12.64 18.91
N GLY A 283 -0.86 11.64 19.62
CA GLY A 283 -1.23 11.35 21.01
C GLY A 283 -2.68 10.93 21.23
N LEU A 284 -3.41 10.64 20.14
CA LEU A 284 -4.79 10.19 20.24
C LEU A 284 -4.85 8.75 20.74
N GLU A 285 -5.43 8.60 21.92
CA GLU A 285 -5.66 7.30 22.55
C GLU A 285 -7.00 6.72 22.09
N ALA A 286 -6.96 5.49 21.58
CA ALA A 286 -8.17 4.79 21.17
C ALA A 286 -9.11 4.56 22.36
N ASN A 287 -10.42 4.70 22.13
CA ASN A 287 -11.47 4.55 23.15
C ASN A 287 -12.52 3.48 22.82
N GLY A 288 -12.37 2.77 21.71
CA GLY A 288 -13.30 1.72 21.28
C GLY A 288 -14.58 2.22 20.62
N THR A 289 -14.79 3.52 20.51
CA THR A 289 -15.95 4.09 19.81
C THR A 289 -15.49 5.13 18.80
N THR A 290 -15.51 6.41 19.15
CA THR A 290 -15.23 7.52 18.21
C THR A 290 -13.75 7.60 17.81
N LYS A 291 -12.83 7.10 18.65
CA LYS A 291 -11.38 7.15 18.44
C LYS A 291 -10.83 5.76 18.12
N VAL A 292 -10.88 5.38 16.85
CA VAL A 292 -10.23 4.17 16.31
C VAL A 292 -9.76 4.40 14.86
N PRO A 293 -8.68 3.75 14.39
CA PRO A 293 -8.07 4.02 13.09
C PRO A 293 -8.87 3.44 11.91
N ARG A 294 -10.08 3.97 11.66
CA ARG A 294 -10.99 3.49 10.60
C ARG A 294 -10.43 3.65 9.20
N ARG A 295 -9.69 4.74 8.96
CA ARG A 295 -9.06 5.00 7.66
C ARG A 295 -8.10 3.85 7.30
N TRP A 296 -7.34 3.34 8.26
CA TRP A 296 -6.46 2.20 8.07
C TRP A 296 -7.23 0.93 7.73
N SER A 297 -8.30 0.61 8.47
CA SER A 297 -9.17 -0.53 8.13
C SER A 297 -9.78 -0.40 6.73
N GLN A 298 -10.27 0.79 6.37
CA GLN A 298 -10.86 1.05 5.06
C GLN A 298 -9.84 0.85 3.95
N THR A 299 -8.65 1.44 4.09
CA THR A 299 -7.57 1.29 3.11
C THR A 299 -7.13 -0.17 2.99
N ASN A 300 -7.18 -0.98 4.06
CA ASN A 300 -6.90 -2.41 3.98
C ASN A 300 -7.92 -3.15 3.12
N MET A 301 -9.21 -2.85 3.28
CA MET A 301 -10.30 -3.44 2.46
C MET A 301 -10.14 -3.06 0.98
N GLU A 302 -9.88 -1.79 0.70
CA GLU A 302 -9.77 -1.28 -0.68
C GLU A 302 -8.48 -1.75 -1.38
N SER A 303 -7.34 -1.67 -0.68
CA SER A 303 -6.02 -1.93 -1.27
C SER A 303 -5.77 -3.41 -1.51
N PHE A 304 -6.12 -4.25 -0.53
CA PHE A 304 -5.76 -5.67 -0.55
C PHE A 304 -6.91 -6.58 -0.94
N LEU A 305 -8.16 -6.21 -0.63
CA LEU A 305 -9.32 -7.05 -0.94
C LEU A 305 -10.17 -6.49 -2.08
N CYS A 306 -9.87 -5.29 -2.59
CA CYS A 306 -10.68 -4.60 -3.60
C CYS A 306 -12.16 -4.52 -3.19
N ALA A 307 -12.41 -4.42 -1.89
CA ALA A 307 -13.74 -4.43 -1.32
C ALA A 307 -14.18 -3.00 -1.00
N GLU A 308 -15.32 -2.60 -1.57
CA GLU A 308 -15.98 -1.33 -1.28
C GLU A 308 -16.92 -1.48 -0.08
N LEU A 309 -17.16 -0.37 0.63
CA LEU A 309 -18.10 -0.34 1.76
C LEU A 309 -19.47 0.18 1.29
N PRO A 310 -20.58 -0.35 1.84
CA PRO A 310 -20.66 -1.38 2.86
C PRO A 310 -20.29 -2.78 2.35
N ALA A 311 -19.49 -3.51 3.12
CA ALA A 311 -19.05 -4.88 2.79
C ALA A 311 -19.90 -5.97 3.47
N LEU A 312 -20.98 -5.59 4.15
CA LEU A 312 -21.90 -6.48 4.86
C LEU A 312 -23.34 -6.18 4.43
N ARG A 313 -24.22 -7.18 4.57
CA ARG A 313 -25.66 -7.00 4.32
C ARG A 313 -26.36 -6.60 5.60
N GLU A 314 -27.56 -6.01 5.49
CA GLU A 314 -28.35 -5.63 6.67
C GLU A 314 -28.59 -6.81 7.63
N ASN A 315 -28.86 -8.00 7.10
CA ASN A 315 -29.07 -9.20 7.92
C ASN A 315 -27.84 -9.63 8.72
N ASP A 316 -26.62 -9.31 8.25
CA ASP A 316 -25.37 -9.66 8.94
C ASP A 316 -25.16 -8.80 10.19
N ILE A 317 -25.78 -7.61 10.23
CA ILE A 317 -25.47 -6.58 11.21
C ILE A 317 -26.57 -6.25 12.21
N ARG A 318 -27.77 -6.84 12.08
CA ARG A 318 -28.93 -6.49 12.92
C ARG A 318 -28.63 -6.53 14.42
N GLN A 319 -27.85 -7.53 14.84
CA GLN A 319 -27.42 -7.72 16.24
C GLN A 319 -26.47 -6.64 16.77
N TYR A 320 -25.87 -5.82 15.91
CA TYR A 320 -24.94 -4.76 16.30
C TYR A 320 -25.59 -3.37 16.33
N VAL A 321 -26.85 -3.24 15.93
CA VAL A 321 -27.58 -1.96 16.02
C VAL A 321 -28.01 -1.74 17.47
N VAL A 322 -27.60 -0.62 18.05
CA VAL A 322 -27.90 -0.23 19.44
C VAL A 322 -28.49 1.17 19.41
N GLY A 323 -29.81 1.29 19.50
CA GLY A 323 -30.53 2.55 19.24
C GLY A 323 -30.22 3.72 20.18
N ASN A 324 -29.64 3.44 21.36
CA ASN A 324 -29.28 4.44 22.38
C ASN A 324 -27.76 4.52 22.63
N SER A 325 -26.94 4.12 21.65
CA SER A 325 -25.49 4.13 21.77
C SER A 325 -24.92 5.56 21.75
N SER A 326 -23.93 5.85 22.60
CA SER A 326 -23.22 7.14 22.54
C SER A 326 -22.35 7.28 21.28
N ALA A 327 -22.01 6.18 20.62
CA ALA A 327 -21.48 6.17 19.26
C ALA A 327 -22.62 6.28 18.23
N PRO A 328 -22.85 7.43 17.57
CA PRO A 328 -24.05 7.63 16.75
C PRO A 328 -24.17 6.69 15.56
N PHE A 329 -23.03 6.22 15.02
CA PHE A 329 -22.99 5.25 13.92
C PHE A 329 -23.52 3.85 14.29
N ARG A 330 -23.79 3.58 15.57
CA ARG A 330 -24.42 2.34 16.05
C ARG A 330 -25.95 2.39 16.06
N ASN A 331 -26.54 3.57 15.88
CA ASN A 331 -27.99 3.77 16.07
C ASN A 331 -28.83 3.34 14.86
N SER A 332 -28.23 3.13 13.68
CA SER A 332 -28.93 2.75 12.45
C SER A 332 -28.23 1.62 11.70
N SER A 333 -29.00 0.77 11.00
CA SER A 333 -28.46 -0.32 10.18
C SER A 333 -27.55 0.20 9.07
N SER A 334 -27.91 1.32 8.44
CA SER A 334 -27.14 1.94 7.34
C SER A 334 -25.70 2.27 7.72
N CYS A 335 -25.48 2.80 8.93
CA CYS A 335 -24.13 3.11 9.42
C CYS A 335 -23.39 1.83 9.85
N VAL A 336 -24.08 0.93 10.56
CA VAL A 336 -23.50 -0.31 11.08
C VAL A 336 -23.01 -1.23 9.94
N MET A 337 -23.65 -1.21 8.77
CA MET A 337 -23.20 -1.98 7.59
C MET A 337 -21.77 -1.66 7.15
N CYS A 338 -21.31 -0.41 7.31
CA CYS A 338 -19.92 -0.03 7.05
C CYS A 338 -19.05 -0.26 8.29
N HIS A 339 -19.52 0.20 9.45
CA HIS A 339 -18.72 0.23 10.67
C HIS A 339 -18.45 -1.15 11.27
N ALA A 340 -19.32 -2.14 11.04
CA ALA A 340 -19.12 -3.51 11.54
C ALA A 340 -17.89 -4.20 10.93
N THR A 341 -17.48 -3.80 9.72
CA THR A 341 -16.21 -4.22 9.13
C THR A 341 -15.05 -3.40 9.68
N LEU A 342 -15.21 -2.07 9.74
CA LEU A 342 -14.11 -1.16 10.02
C LEU A 342 -13.64 -1.17 11.48
N ASP A 343 -14.57 -1.08 12.42
CA ASP A 343 -14.24 -0.87 13.84
C ASP A 343 -13.56 -2.11 14.43
N PRO A 344 -14.13 -3.33 14.32
CA PRO A 344 -13.46 -4.53 14.85
C PRO A 344 -12.13 -4.83 14.18
N MET A 345 -11.94 -4.47 12.89
CA MET A 345 -10.63 -4.57 12.25
C MET A 345 -9.65 -3.57 12.86
N ALA A 346 -10.08 -2.31 13.05
CA ALA A 346 -9.25 -1.23 13.60
C ALA A 346 -8.75 -1.54 15.02
N TYR A 347 -9.48 -2.37 15.74
CA TYR A 347 -9.12 -2.79 17.10
C TYR A 347 -7.83 -3.59 17.17
N THR A 348 -7.39 -4.19 16.07
CA THR A 348 -6.10 -4.89 15.99
C THR A 348 -4.91 -3.92 16.05
N ALA A 349 -5.15 -2.63 15.80
CA ALA A 349 -4.18 -1.54 15.88
C ALA A 349 -4.49 -0.56 17.03
N ARG A 350 -5.36 -0.93 17.98
CA ARG A 350 -5.84 -0.01 19.04
C ARG A 350 -4.74 0.53 19.95
N ASN A 351 -3.64 -0.21 20.09
CA ASN A 351 -2.52 0.16 20.94
C ASN A 351 -1.46 0.98 20.21
N VAL A 352 -1.68 1.32 18.94
CA VAL A 352 -0.77 2.16 18.16
C VAL A 352 -1.09 3.63 18.41
N VAL A 353 -0.06 4.48 18.48
CA VAL A 353 -0.19 5.93 18.57
C VAL A 353 0.88 6.63 17.73
N VAL A 354 0.51 7.76 17.14
CA VAL A 354 1.45 8.63 16.43
C VAL A 354 1.95 9.71 17.38
N GLY A 355 3.25 9.99 17.36
CA GLY A 355 3.83 11.17 18.00
C GLY A 355 4.96 11.74 17.16
N ASN A 356 5.80 12.55 17.77
CA ASN A 356 6.90 13.23 17.09
C ASN A 356 8.18 13.22 17.92
N SER A 357 9.33 13.35 17.24
CA SER A 357 10.56 13.79 17.90
C SER A 357 10.39 15.24 18.39
N ASP A 358 11.29 15.71 19.25
CA ASP A 358 11.19 17.06 19.81
C ASP A 358 11.61 18.15 18.78
N TYR A 359 11.33 19.41 19.12
CA TYR A 359 11.62 20.58 18.28
C TYR A 359 13.13 20.80 18.09
N ALA A 360 13.48 21.50 17.02
CA ALA A 360 14.85 21.90 16.74
C ALA A 360 15.42 22.82 17.84
N ALA A 361 16.41 22.33 18.59
CA ALA A 361 17.13 23.16 19.54
C ALA A 361 18.29 23.86 18.81
N LEU A 362 18.25 25.20 18.75
CA LEU A 362 19.46 26.00 18.51
C LEU A 362 20.18 26.11 19.86
N SER A 363 21.09 25.19 20.17
CA SER A 363 21.95 25.39 21.33
C SER A 363 22.79 26.65 21.11
N ALA A 364 22.88 27.52 22.12
CA ALA A 364 23.75 28.69 22.10
C ALA A 364 25.19 28.27 21.75
N GLY A 365 25.64 28.58 20.54
CA GLY A 365 27.01 28.30 20.06
C GLY A 365 27.18 27.11 19.10
N SER A 366 26.19 26.21 18.94
CA SER A 366 26.24 25.14 17.92
C SER A 366 25.08 25.25 16.94
N ARG A 367 25.42 25.46 15.66
CA ARG A 367 24.49 25.43 14.51
C ARG A 367 24.11 24.00 14.11
N THR A 368 24.00 23.09 15.06
CA THR A 368 23.52 21.72 14.79
C THR A 368 22.03 21.77 14.50
N HIS A 369 21.69 21.71 13.21
CA HIS A 369 20.31 21.65 12.75
C HIS A 369 19.76 20.24 12.98
N SER A 370 19.11 20.00 14.12
CA SER A 370 18.36 18.76 14.32
C SER A 370 17.05 18.79 13.53
N LYS A 371 16.64 17.63 13.03
CA LYS A 371 15.38 17.43 12.32
C LYS A 371 14.29 16.98 13.28
N THR A 372 13.05 17.16 12.85
CA THR A 372 11.87 16.63 13.52
C THR A 372 11.16 15.63 12.61
N ALA A 373 10.69 14.50 13.15
CA ALA A 373 9.93 13.48 12.44
C ALA A 373 8.70 13.03 13.21
N LEU A 374 7.69 12.55 12.49
CA LEU A 374 6.61 11.76 13.05
C LEU A 374 7.10 10.32 13.30
N HIS A 375 6.62 9.72 14.37
CA HIS A 375 6.95 8.35 14.75
C HIS A 375 5.72 7.57 15.20
N LEU A 376 5.81 6.26 15.06
CA LEU A 376 4.81 5.33 15.54
C LEU A 376 5.30 4.66 16.83
N ALA A 377 4.56 4.80 17.92
CA ALA A 377 4.79 4.08 19.16
C ALA A 377 3.61 3.15 19.48
N THR A 378 3.80 2.28 20.48
CA THR A 378 2.74 1.39 20.94
C THR A 378 2.57 1.44 22.45
N TYR A 379 1.34 1.22 22.91
CA TYR A 379 1.03 0.94 24.29
C TYR A 379 1.15 -0.55 24.58
N ARG A 380 1.59 -0.85 25.80
CA ARG A 380 1.61 -2.20 26.36
C ARG A 380 0.18 -2.67 26.63
N PRO A 381 -0.18 -3.89 26.20
CA PRO A 381 -1.51 -4.46 26.44
C PRO A 381 -1.61 -4.97 27.88
N ASP A 382 -1.75 -4.05 28.84
CA ASP A 382 -1.80 -4.36 30.28
C ASP A 382 -3.20 -4.80 30.75
N PHE A 383 -4.23 -4.66 29.90
CA PHE A 383 -5.62 -4.98 30.23
C PHE A 383 -6.21 -6.05 29.28
N PRO A 384 -7.18 -6.87 29.73
CA PRO A 384 -7.91 -7.76 28.85
C PRO A 384 -8.77 -6.97 27.85
N SER A 385 -9.02 -7.53 26.67
CA SER A 385 -9.94 -6.94 25.71
C SER A 385 -11.38 -7.00 26.24
N VAL A 386 -12.14 -5.92 26.04
CA VAL A 386 -13.61 -6.00 26.12
C VAL A 386 -14.16 -6.97 25.09
N ALA A 387 -15.21 -7.70 25.47
CA ALA A 387 -15.89 -8.61 24.57
C ALA A 387 -16.71 -7.83 23.53
N GLY A 388 -16.66 -8.28 22.27
CA GLY A 388 -17.49 -7.76 21.20
C GLY A 388 -17.13 -6.34 20.74
N TRP A 389 -18.14 -5.64 20.22
CA TRP A 389 -18.01 -4.28 19.67
C TRP A 389 -18.74 -3.30 20.59
N PRO A 390 -18.03 -2.55 21.45
CA PRO A 390 -18.64 -1.66 22.44
C PRO A 390 -19.43 -0.52 21.78
N SER A 391 -20.57 -0.16 22.38
CA SER A 391 -21.37 1.02 22.03
C SER A 391 -20.94 2.28 22.81
N GLU A 392 -20.23 2.09 23.92
CA GLU A 392 -19.79 3.16 24.83
C GLU A 392 -18.27 3.24 24.88
N PRO A 393 -17.67 4.43 25.09
CA PRO A 393 -16.24 4.57 25.30
C PRO A 393 -15.74 3.67 26.43
N VAL A 394 -14.63 2.99 26.18
CA VAL A 394 -14.01 2.06 27.14
C VAL A 394 -12.74 2.69 27.70
N ALA A 395 -12.65 2.75 29.03
CA ALA A 395 -11.45 3.24 29.71
C ALA A 395 -10.21 2.39 29.36
N ASN A 396 -9.07 3.04 29.12
CA ASN A 396 -7.81 2.39 28.77
C ASN A 396 -7.90 1.44 27.56
N PHE A 397 -8.83 1.66 26.63
CA PHE A 397 -9.03 0.76 25.49
C PHE A 397 -7.76 0.54 24.66
N HIS A 398 -6.94 1.59 24.49
CA HIS A 398 -5.63 1.53 23.83
C HIS A 398 -4.58 0.65 24.54
N ARG A 399 -4.76 0.35 25.83
CA ARG A 399 -3.90 -0.58 26.61
C ARG A 399 -4.51 -1.96 26.77
N GLN A 400 -5.61 -2.26 26.08
CA GLN A 400 -6.13 -3.62 26.05
C GLN A 400 -5.37 -4.46 25.03
N VAL A 401 -5.39 -5.79 25.21
CA VAL A 401 -4.98 -6.73 24.17
C VAL A 401 -5.67 -6.35 22.84
N PRO A 402 -4.93 -6.22 21.72
CA PRO A 402 -5.48 -5.75 20.45
C PRO A 402 -6.30 -6.84 19.72
N SER A 403 -7.34 -7.35 20.38
CA SER A 403 -8.28 -8.30 19.79
C SER A 403 -9.28 -7.59 18.88
N GLY A 404 -9.59 -8.18 17.74
CA GLY A 404 -10.44 -7.62 16.70
C GLY A 404 -11.08 -8.70 15.86
N ARG A 405 -11.55 -8.32 14.66
CA ARG A 405 -12.27 -9.23 13.76
C ARG A 405 -12.05 -8.86 12.30
N LEU A 406 -11.84 -9.85 11.45
CA LEU A 406 -12.03 -9.71 10.00
C LEU A 406 -13.47 -10.09 9.70
N PHE A 407 -14.31 -9.10 9.34
CA PHE A 407 -15.76 -9.27 9.22
C PHE A 407 -16.31 -8.59 7.97
N PHE A 408 -16.57 -9.36 6.91
CA PHE A 408 -17.08 -8.86 5.63
C PHE A 408 -17.70 -9.99 4.80
N ARG A 409 -18.47 -9.66 3.77
CA ARG A 409 -18.91 -10.60 2.73
C ARG A 409 -17.87 -10.64 1.61
N SER A 410 -17.38 -11.83 1.28
CA SER A 410 -16.50 -12.02 0.14
C SER A 410 -17.19 -11.68 -1.18
N MET A 411 -16.41 -11.57 -2.24
CA MET A 411 -16.89 -11.40 -3.62
C MET A 411 -17.75 -12.57 -4.12
N THR A 412 -17.70 -13.72 -3.44
CA THR A 412 -18.59 -14.87 -3.67
C THR A 412 -19.86 -14.84 -2.82
N GLY A 413 -19.98 -13.86 -1.91
CA GLY A 413 -21.08 -13.70 -0.98
C GLY A 413 -20.95 -14.51 0.31
N ALA A 414 -19.84 -15.23 0.52
CA ALA A 414 -19.59 -15.92 1.77
C ALA A 414 -19.32 -14.91 2.90
N LEU A 415 -19.89 -15.12 4.08
CA LEU A 415 -19.58 -14.30 5.25
C LEU A 415 -18.22 -14.72 5.79
N ILE A 416 -17.23 -13.85 5.68
CA ILE A 416 -15.95 -13.99 6.36
C ILE A 416 -16.11 -13.37 7.74
N ASP A 417 -15.95 -14.20 8.75
CA ASP A 417 -16.13 -13.84 10.13
C ASP A 417 -15.05 -14.57 10.95
N ARG A 418 -13.96 -13.87 11.26
CA ARG A 418 -12.81 -14.46 11.95
C ARG A 418 -12.32 -13.55 13.07
N PRO A 419 -12.26 -14.02 14.34
CA PRO A 419 -11.58 -13.28 15.39
C PRO A 419 -10.07 -13.27 15.11
N VAL A 420 -9.41 -12.14 15.39
CA VAL A 420 -7.97 -11.96 15.19
C VAL A 420 -7.36 -11.19 16.34
N THR A 421 -6.12 -11.49 16.72
CA THR A 421 -5.39 -10.77 17.77
C THR A 421 -4.16 -10.10 17.19
N GLY A 422 -4.19 -8.77 17.13
CA GLY A 422 -3.13 -7.93 16.57
C GLY A 422 -3.08 -7.92 15.04
N ILE A 423 -2.26 -7.00 14.52
CA ILE A 423 -2.12 -6.78 13.06
C ILE A 423 -1.53 -8.02 12.36
N ALA A 424 -0.62 -8.75 13.03
CA ALA A 424 -0.05 -9.99 12.49
C ALA A 424 -1.09 -11.06 12.15
N GLN A 425 -2.02 -11.35 13.08
CA GLN A 425 -3.08 -12.33 12.81
C GLN A 425 -4.10 -11.81 11.81
N LEU A 426 -4.37 -10.50 11.78
CA LEU A 426 -5.21 -9.90 10.75
C LEU A 426 -4.62 -10.12 9.35
N GLY A 427 -3.33 -9.83 9.17
CA GLY A 427 -2.64 -10.02 7.90
C GLY A 427 -2.66 -11.47 7.43
N ALA A 428 -2.42 -12.42 8.34
CA ALA A 428 -2.56 -13.85 8.06
C ALA A 428 -4.00 -14.23 7.65
N ALA A 429 -5.00 -13.78 8.41
CA ALA A 429 -6.40 -14.06 8.11
C ALA A 429 -6.86 -13.48 6.77
N MET A 430 -6.36 -12.29 6.39
CA MET A 430 -6.62 -11.68 5.08
C MET A 430 -5.94 -12.47 3.95
N ALA A 431 -4.69 -12.89 4.14
CA ALA A 431 -3.92 -13.66 3.16
C ALA A 431 -4.48 -15.07 2.89
N GLU A 432 -5.37 -15.57 3.75
CA GLU A 432 -6.11 -16.83 3.54
C GLU A 432 -7.39 -16.66 2.70
N THR A 433 -7.86 -15.43 2.48
CA THR A 433 -9.07 -15.17 1.70
C THR A 433 -8.80 -15.23 0.20
N LYS A 434 -9.79 -15.66 -0.60
CA LYS A 434 -9.70 -15.62 -2.06
C LYS A 434 -9.68 -14.18 -2.58
N ASP A 435 -10.43 -13.30 -1.95
CA ASP A 435 -10.55 -11.87 -2.27
C ASP A 435 -9.19 -11.18 -2.35
N TYR A 436 -8.25 -11.54 -1.46
CA TYR A 436 -6.87 -11.03 -1.49
C TYR A 436 -6.16 -11.32 -2.81
N TYR A 437 -6.26 -12.55 -3.31
CA TYR A 437 -5.62 -12.96 -4.57
C TYR A 437 -6.41 -12.48 -5.79
N TYR A 438 -7.75 -12.42 -5.69
CA TYR A 438 -8.61 -11.94 -6.77
C TYR A 438 -8.40 -10.45 -7.02
N CYS A 439 -8.23 -9.66 -5.95
CA CYS A 439 -7.89 -8.25 -6.06
C CYS A 439 -6.55 -8.03 -6.77
N ALA A 440 -5.53 -8.83 -6.43
CA ALA A 440 -4.23 -8.79 -7.11
C ALA A 440 -4.39 -9.11 -8.61
N ALA A 441 -5.05 -10.23 -8.92
CA ALA A 441 -5.29 -10.68 -10.28
C ALA A 441 -6.04 -9.64 -11.11
N LYS A 442 -7.08 -9.00 -10.55
CA LYS A 442 -7.82 -7.90 -11.19
C LYS A 442 -6.88 -6.76 -11.56
N ARG A 443 -6.10 -6.25 -10.61
CA ARG A 443 -5.22 -5.09 -10.82
C ARG A 443 -4.18 -5.37 -11.90
N TYR A 444 -3.58 -6.55 -11.90
CA TYR A 444 -2.64 -6.97 -12.93
C TYR A 444 -3.30 -7.16 -14.30
N PHE A 445 -4.46 -7.81 -14.34
CA PHE A 445 -5.22 -8.00 -15.57
C PHE A 445 -5.59 -6.65 -16.21
N GLU A 446 -6.11 -5.72 -15.40
CA GLU A 446 -6.46 -4.37 -15.83
C GLU A 446 -5.23 -3.60 -16.33
N TYR A 447 -4.11 -3.67 -15.62
CA TYR A 447 -2.86 -3.03 -16.05
C TYR A 447 -2.38 -3.50 -17.44
N PHE A 448 -2.46 -4.81 -17.70
CA PHE A 448 -1.97 -5.38 -18.95
C PHE A 448 -2.96 -5.25 -20.12
N THR A 449 -4.25 -5.23 -19.86
CA THR A 449 -5.28 -5.33 -20.90
C THR A 449 -6.12 -4.07 -21.07
N GLY A 450 -6.11 -3.18 -20.07
CA GLY A 450 -7.04 -2.05 -19.97
C GLY A 450 -8.48 -2.46 -19.63
N ILE A 451 -8.74 -3.73 -19.35
CA ILE A 451 -10.08 -4.26 -19.10
C ILE A 451 -10.38 -4.22 -17.60
N THR A 452 -11.34 -3.38 -17.20
CA THR A 452 -11.81 -3.30 -15.81
C THR A 452 -12.79 -4.43 -15.49
N VAL A 453 -12.50 -5.18 -14.43
CA VAL A 453 -13.36 -6.29 -13.96
C VAL A 453 -14.01 -5.94 -12.63
N ALA A 454 -15.34 -5.96 -12.59
CA ALA A 454 -16.09 -5.70 -11.37
C ALA A 454 -16.05 -6.92 -10.43
N LEU A 455 -15.46 -6.72 -9.25
CA LEU A 455 -15.40 -7.73 -8.21
C LEU A 455 -16.28 -7.29 -7.03
N TYR A 456 -17.50 -7.84 -6.98
CA TYR A 456 -18.50 -7.58 -5.94
C TYR A 456 -19.29 -8.86 -5.63
N ASP A 457 -19.98 -8.86 -4.50
CA ASP A 457 -20.91 -9.92 -4.08
C ASP A 457 -22.13 -10.01 -5.03
N ARG A 458 -22.06 -10.94 -5.99
CA ARG A 458 -23.16 -11.17 -6.96
C ARG A 458 -24.39 -11.81 -6.33
N SER A 459 -24.26 -12.38 -5.15
CA SER A 459 -25.40 -12.98 -4.44
C SER A 459 -26.13 -11.99 -3.55
N ASN A 460 -25.66 -10.73 -3.47
CA ASN A 460 -26.37 -9.67 -2.78
C ASN A 460 -27.62 -9.26 -3.61
N PRO A 461 -28.84 -9.33 -3.04
CA PRO A 461 -30.05 -8.89 -3.73
C PRO A 461 -30.00 -7.43 -4.22
N ALA A 462 -29.25 -6.56 -3.54
CA ALA A 462 -29.06 -5.17 -3.97
C ALA A 462 -28.34 -5.05 -5.34
N ASN A 463 -27.62 -6.09 -5.76
CA ASN A 463 -26.90 -6.14 -7.03
C ASN A 463 -27.67 -6.87 -8.14
N GLU A 464 -28.94 -7.23 -7.94
CA GLU A 464 -29.74 -7.99 -8.93
C GLU A 464 -29.81 -7.27 -10.28
N GLU A 465 -30.11 -5.98 -10.28
CA GLU A 465 -30.20 -5.18 -11.52
C GLU A 465 -28.82 -5.01 -12.20
N LEU A 466 -27.75 -4.91 -11.42
CA LEU A 466 -26.39 -4.88 -11.96
C LEU A 466 -26.04 -6.23 -12.61
N ASN A 467 -26.41 -7.34 -11.96
CA ASN A 467 -26.17 -8.69 -12.48
C ASN A 467 -26.93 -8.95 -13.79
N LYS A 468 -28.17 -8.47 -13.93
CA LYS A 468 -28.96 -8.59 -15.17
C LYS A 468 -28.33 -7.83 -16.35
N LYS A 469 -27.56 -6.78 -16.07
CA LYS A 469 -26.89 -5.94 -17.07
C LYS A 469 -25.49 -6.45 -17.47
N LEU A 470 -24.98 -7.49 -16.82
CA LEU A 470 -23.67 -8.04 -17.17
C LEU A 470 -23.70 -8.69 -18.55
N SER A 471 -22.79 -8.25 -19.43
CA SER A 471 -22.55 -8.91 -20.71
C SER A 471 -21.95 -10.31 -20.50
N THR A 472 -22.11 -11.20 -21.50
CA THR A 472 -21.45 -12.51 -21.52
C THR A 472 -19.94 -12.35 -21.40
N GLU A 473 -19.38 -11.34 -22.05
CA GLU A 473 -17.97 -11.06 -22.03
C GLU A 473 -17.50 -10.58 -20.65
N SER A 474 -18.30 -9.80 -19.92
CA SER A 474 -17.99 -9.42 -18.52
C SER A 474 -17.95 -10.64 -17.60
N TYR A 475 -18.79 -11.65 -17.85
CA TYR A 475 -18.77 -12.90 -17.11
C TYR A 475 -17.48 -13.69 -17.35
N GLU A 476 -17.07 -13.82 -18.62
CA GLU A 476 -15.85 -14.52 -19.00
C GLU A 476 -14.58 -13.84 -18.46
N ASP A 477 -14.52 -12.50 -18.49
CA ASP A 477 -13.40 -11.76 -17.89
C ASP A 477 -13.26 -12.02 -16.40
N ARG A 478 -14.38 -11.97 -15.69
CA ARG A 478 -14.40 -12.23 -14.24
C ARG A 478 -13.95 -13.67 -13.96
N LYS A 479 -14.45 -14.64 -14.71
CA LYS A 479 -14.03 -16.04 -14.58
C LYS A 479 -12.52 -16.20 -14.82
N PHE A 480 -11.96 -15.49 -15.79
CA PHE A 480 -10.52 -15.49 -16.04
C PHE A 480 -9.73 -14.88 -14.88
N VAL A 481 -10.15 -13.72 -14.36
CA VAL A 481 -9.52 -13.07 -13.20
C VAL A 481 -9.61 -13.94 -11.94
N GLU A 482 -10.76 -14.56 -11.67
CA GLU A 482 -10.93 -15.48 -10.54
C GLU A 482 -9.98 -16.68 -10.70
N ALA A 483 -9.87 -17.28 -11.89
CA ALA A 483 -8.95 -18.37 -12.15
C ALA A 483 -7.47 -17.97 -11.96
N LEU A 484 -7.07 -16.77 -12.40
CA LEU A 484 -5.73 -16.22 -12.13
C LEU A 484 -5.47 -16.07 -10.62
N GLY A 485 -6.46 -15.57 -9.88
CA GLY A 485 -6.34 -15.41 -8.43
C GLY A 485 -6.27 -16.73 -7.68
N GLU A 486 -7.04 -17.75 -8.09
CA GLU A 486 -6.93 -19.10 -7.52
C GLU A 486 -5.56 -19.73 -7.79
N GLU A 487 -5.02 -19.52 -8.99
CA GLU A 487 -3.69 -19.99 -9.35
C GLU A 487 -2.59 -19.26 -8.55
N LEU A 488 -2.71 -17.93 -8.41
CA LEU A 488 -1.82 -17.14 -7.54
C LEU A 488 -1.88 -17.62 -6.08
N GLN A 489 -3.06 -17.97 -5.57
CA GLN A 489 -3.20 -18.51 -4.22
C GLN A 489 -2.45 -19.84 -4.06
N ARG A 490 -2.48 -20.71 -5.07
CA ARG A 490 -1.79 -22.01 -5.02
C ARG A 490 -0.27 -21.87 -5.18
N ASN A 491 0.20 -21.12 -6.17
CA ASN A 491 1.61 -21.07 -6.54
C ASN A 491 2.38 -19.91 -5.89
N GLN A 492 1.69 -18.90 -5.35
CA GLN A 492 2.24 -17.72 -4.70
C GLN A 492 3.16 -16.85 -5.59
N SER A 493 3.14 -17.07 -6.90
CA SER A 493 4.04 -16.44 -7.88
C SER A 493 3.30 -15.42 -8.74
N VAL A 494 3.48 -14.15 -8.40
CA VAL A 494 2.97 -13.03 -9.20
C VAL A 494 3.56 -13.06 -10.61
N ARG A 495 4.84 -13.43 -10.73
CA ARG A 495 5.51 -13.57 -12.02
C ARG A 495 4.82 -14.61 -12.91
N HIS A 496 4.41 -15.75 -12.35
CA HIS A 496 3.65 -16.76 -13.08
C HIS A 496 2.31 -16.20 -13.58
N MET A 497 1.55 -15.54 -12.72
CA MET A 497 0.27 -14.91 -13.08
C MET A 497 0.43 -13.89 -14.23
N VAL A 498 1.47 -13.05 -14.19
CA VAL A 498 1.76 -12.10 -15.28
C VAL A 498 2.05 -12.81 -16.60
N LYS A 499 2.82 -13.92 -16.59
CA LYS A 499 3.06 -14.74 -17.78
C LYS A 499 1.76 -15.35 -18.33
N GLN A 500 0.84 -15.78 -17.46
CA GLN A 500 -0.47 -16.27 -17.86
C GLN A 500 -1.30 -15.17 -18.54
N ILE A 501 -1.33 -13.95 -17.98
CA ILE A 501 -2.01 -12.80 -18.60
C ILE A 501 -1.45 -12.52 -20.00
N MET A 502 -0.12 -12.42 -20.13
CA MET A 502 0.53 -12.16 -21.43
C MET A 502 0.27 -13.25 -22.47
N SER A 503 0.11 -14.52 -22.05
CA SER A 503 -0.18 -15.64 -22.94
C SER A 503 -1.65 -15.70 -23.40
N SER A 504 -2.54 -14.97 -22.74
CA SER A 504 -3.99 -15.03 -22.96
C SER A 504 -4.43 -14.29 -24.23
N LYS A 505 -5.62 -14.64 -24.75
CA LYS A 505 -6.25 -13.92 -25.87
C LYS A 505 -6.49 -12.44 -25.55
N TYR A 506 -6.78 -12.11 -24.28
CA TYR A 506 -7.01 -10.74 -23.81
C TYR A 506 -5.83 -9.82 -24.09
N TYR A 507 -4.61 -10.36 -24.01
CA TYR A 507 -3.39 -9.59 -24.24
C TYR A 507 -2.90 -9.64 -25.69
N ARG A 508 -3.16 -10.74 -26.39
CA ARG A 508 -2.62 -11.01 -27.74
C ARG A 508 -3.42 -10.35 -28.88
N ASP A 509 -4.65 -9.96 -28.64
CA ASP A 509 -5.52 -9.38 -29.66
C ASP A 509 -5.44 -7.83 -29.60
N VAL A 510 -5.40 -7.17 -30.77
CA VAL A 510 -5.24 -5.69 -30.88
C VAL A 510 -6.39 -4.97 -30.17
N ASN A 511 -7.62 -5.44 -30.44
CA ASN A 511 -8.88 -4.82 -30.05
C ASN A 511 -9.82 -5.87 -29.42
N TYR A 512 -9.43 -6.47 -28.31
CA TYR A 512 -10.30 -7.44 -27.64
C TYR A 512 -11.65 -6.81 -27.22
N ARG A 513 -11.69 -5.48 -26.96
CA ARG A 513 -12.87 -4.75 -26.46
C ARG A 513 -13.35 -3.54 -27.28
N GLU A 514 -12.66 -3.11 -28.33
CA GLU A 514 -13.16 -2.01 -29.20
C GLU A 514 -14.27 -2.48 -30.18
N LYS A 515 -15.11 -3.43 -29.77
CA LYS A 515 -16.16 -4.02 -30.62
C LYS A 515 -17.55 -3.53 -30.27
#